data_AF-A0A9X0D3L5-F1
#
_entry.id   AF-A0A9X0D3L5-F1
#
_cell.length_a   1.000
_cell.length_b   1.000
_cell.length_c   1.000
_cell.angle_alpha   90.00
_cell.angle_beta   90.00
_cell.angle_gamma   90.00
#
_symmetry.space_group_name_H-M   'P 1'
#
loop_
_entity.id
_entity.type
_entity.pdbx_description
1 polymer ?
#
loop_
_entity_poly.entity_id
_entity_poly.type
_entity_poly.pdbx_seq_one_letter_code
_entity_poly.pdbx_strand_id
1 'polypeptide(L)'
;MDKECQDALLNGKRGLKIICVGAVWLSWNLLKDGFVKGIRCSPSNTAVQVKRFSLVKLRESSAVGAAALGAKTADHPLPIDYGSMVDEFFCHEF
;
A
#
# COMPACT_ATOMS: atom_id res chain seq x y z
N MET A 1 -8.52 -16.89 -2.60
CA MET A 1 -8.30 -15.44 -2.68
C MET A 1 -9.30 -14.90 -3.66
N ASP A 2 -10.21 -14.03 -3.21
CA ASP A 2 -11.39 -13.66 -3.98
C ASP A 2 -11.00 -12.79 -5.18
N LYS A 3 -11.44 -13.20 -6.38
CA LYS A 3 -11.15 -12.53 -7.65
C LYS A 3 -11.55 -11.05 -7.64
N GLU A 4 -12.60 -10.74 -6.89
CA GLU A 4 -13.11 -9.39 -6.66
C GLU A 4 -12.14 -8.51 -5.85
N CYS A 5 -11.53 -9.05 -4.78
CA CYS A 5 -10.53 -8.31 -4.01
C CYS A 5 -9.29 -8.00 -4.84
N GLN A 6 -8.84 -8.96 -5.66
CA GLN A 6 -7.72 -8.77 -6.57
C GLN A 6 -8.01 -7.68 -7.61
N ASP A 7 -9.20 -7.69 -8.20
CA ASP A 7 -9.61 -6.69 -9.18
C ASP A 7 -9.69 -5.28 -8.55
N ALA A 8 -10.29 -5.17 -7.36
CA ALA A 8 -10.38 -3.91 -6.62
C ALA A 8 -9.01 -3.32 -6.28
N LEU A 9 -8.03 -4.17 -5.93
CA LEU A 9 -6.65 -3.76 -5.62
C LEU A 9 -5.87 -3.32 -6.85
N LEU A 10 -5.97 -4.06 -7.96
CA LEU A 10 -5.14 -3.84 -9.15
C LEU A 10 -5.72 -2.78 -10.10
N ASN A 11 -7.04 -2.76 -10.24
CA ASN A 11 -7.75 -1.90 -11.19
C ASN A 11 -8.45 -0.71 -10.50
N GLY A 12 -8.24 -0.51 -9.19
CA GLY A 12 -8.76 0.64 -8.46
C GLY A 12 -8.27 1.99 -8.99
N LYS A 13 -9.00 3.07 -8.67
CA LYS A 13 -8.74 4.47 -9.13
C LYS A 13 -7.36 5.04 -8.80
N ARG A 14 -6.61 4.47 -7.86
CA ARG A 14 -5.22 4.83 -7.54
C ARG A 14 -4.22 3.69 -7.77
N GLY A 15 -4.67 2.61 -8.43
CA GLY A 15 -3.92 1.37 -8.57
C GLY A 15 -3.61 0.71 -7.23
N LEU A 16 -2.56 -0.11 -7.20
CA LEU A 16 -2.10 -0.79 -6.00
C LEU A 16 -1.55 0.22 -4.99
N LYS A 17 -2.14 0.30 -3.79
CA LYS A 17 -1.64 1.15 -2.71
C LYS A 17 -0.68 0.37 -1.82
N ILE A 18 0.56 0.84 -1.70
CA ILE A 18 1.65 0.19 -0.94
C ILE A 18 2.01 1.07 0.26
N ILE A 19 1.86 0.53 1.47
CA ILE A 19 2.24 1.23 2.71
C ILE A 19 3.72 1.00 2.99
N CYS A 20 4.49 2.08 3.07
CA CYS A 20 5.93 2.08 3.29
C CYS A 20 6.24 2.37 4.76
N VAL A 21 6.75 1.36 5.48
CA VAL A 21 7.12 1.46 6.91
C VAL A 21 8.63 1.25 7.08
N GLY A 22 9.24 2.04 7.97
CA GLY A 22 10.66 1.94 8.31
C GLY A 22 11.52 3.05 7.70
N ALA A 23 12.66 3.33 8.33
CA ALA A 23 13.50 4.50 8.00
C ALA A 23 14.15 4.45 6.61
N VAL A 24 14.29 3.26 6.01
CA VAL A 24 14.86 3.08 4.65
C VAL A 24 14.10 3.91 3.60
N TRP A 25 12.78 4.06 3.77
CA TRP A 25 11.94 4.83 2.85
C TRP A 25 12.18 6.33 2.86
N LEU A 26 12.87 6.87 3.88
CA LEU A 26 13.32 8.27 3.89
C LEU A 26 14.27 8.58 2.73
N SER A 27 14.98 7.56 2.25
CA SER A 27 15.89 7.65 1.12
C SER A 27 15.24 7.17 -0.19
N TRP A 28 13.92 7.34 -0.36
CA TRP A 28 13.17 6.89 -1.54
C TRP A 28 13.85 7.25 -2.88
N ASN A 29 14.42 8.45 -2.99
CA ASN A 29 15.10 8.89 -4.21
C ASN A 29 16.25 7.96 -4.65
N LEU A 30 16.92 7.30 -3.69
CA LEU A 30 17.98 6.32 -3.98
C LEU A 30 17.42 4.94 -4.36
N LEU A 31 16.20 4.61 -3.91
CA LEU A 31 15.54 3.33 -4.15
C LEU A 31 14.73 3.32 -5.45
N LYS A 32 14.28 4.49 -5.88
CA LYS A 32 13.25 4.69 -6.91
C LYS A 32 13.48 3.85 -8.16
N ASP A 33 14.65 3.96 -8.77
CA ASP A 33 14.93 3.30 -10.05
C ASP A 33 14.93 1.77 -9.91
N GLY A 34 15.57 1.26 -8.87
CA GLY A 34 15.57 -0.18 -8.56
C GLY A 34 14.18 -0.70 -8.25
N PHE A 35 13.39 0.05 -7.48
CA PHE A 35 12.03 -0.33 -7.11
C PHE A 35 11.10 -0.33 -8.32
N VAL A 36 11.06 0.75 -9.11
CA VAL A 36 10.22 0.87 -10.31
C VAL A 36 10.58 -0.21 -11.33
N LYS A 37 11.88 -0.50 -11.51
CA LYS A 37 12.33 -1.60 -12.36
C LYS A 37 11.90 -2.97 -11.82
N GLY A 38 12.00 -3.19 -10.51
CA GLY A 38 11.68 -4.48 -9.88
C GLY A 38 10.18 -4.78 -9.83
N ILE A 39 9.34 -3.76 -9.63
CA ILE A 39 7.88 -3.93 -9.60
C ILE A 39 7.30 -4.09 -11.01
N ARG A 40 7.99 -3.60 -12.04
CA ARG A 40 7.66 -3.88 -13.44
C ARG A 40 7.91 -5.36 -13.72
N CYS A 41 6.84 -6.14 -13.81
CA CYS A 41 6.95 -7.56 -14.14
C CYS A 41 7.65 -7.77 -15.49
N SER A 42 8.61 -8.70 -15.54
CA SER A 42 9.18 -9.17 -16.79
C SER A 42 8.09 -9.89 -17.63
N PRO A 43 8.11 -9.79 -18.96
CA PRO A 43 7.22 -10.56 -19.84
C PRO A 43 7.30 -12.08 -19.64
N SER A 44 8.40 -12.57 -19.07
CA SER A 44 8.61 -13.99 -18.74
C SER A 44 8.02 -14.41 -17.39
N ASN A 45 7.42 -13.49 -16.64
CA ASN A 45 6.92 -13.74 -15.29
C ASN A 45 5.41 -14.03 -15.33
N THR A 46 4.98 -15.10 -14.65
CA THR A 46 3.56 -15.45 -14.46
C THR A 46 2.87 -14.57 -13.40
N ALA A 47 3.63 -13.70 -12.71
CA ALA A 47 3.10 -12.75 -11.76
C ALA A 47 2.16 -11.73 -12.41
N VAL A 48 1.23 -11.24 -11.61
CA VAL A 48 0.22 -10.28 -12.05
C VAL A 48 0.86 -8.93 -12.36
N GLN A 49 0.54 -8.38 -13.54
CA GLN A 49 1.06 -7.08 -13.94
C GLN A 49 0.40 -5.94 -13.16
N VAL A 50 1.23 -5.17 -12.44
CA VAL A 50 0.82 -3.92 -11.81
C VAL A 50 0.86 -2.83 -12.87
N LYS A 51 -0.30 -2.26 -13.23
CA LYS A 51 -0.41 -1.16 -14.19
C LYS A 51 -0.08 0.20 -13.57
N ARG A 52 -0.47 0.36 -12.30
CA ARG A 52 -0.30 1.60 -11.54
C ARG A 52 -0.19 1.30 -10.06
N PHE A 53 0.60 2.07 -9.34
CA PHE A 53 0.71 1.98 -7.90
C PHE A 53 0.96 3.35 -7.23
N SER A 54 0.69 3.40 -5.94
CA SER A 54 1.00 4.53 -5.06
C SER A 54 1.77 4.03 -3.85
N LEU A 55 2.77 4.82 -3.42
CA LEU A 55 3.46 4.62 -2.16
C LEU A 55 2.94 5.63 -1.14
N VAL A 56 2.53 5.12 0.01
CA VAL A 56 2.00 5.93 1.09
C VAL A 56 2.77 5.68 2.38
N LYS A 57 2.86 6.68 3.25
CA LYS A 57 3.40 6.56 4.60
C LYS A 57 2.27 6.71 5.61
N LEU A 58 2.41 6.09 6.78
CA LEU A 58 1.50 6.31 7.90
C LEU A 58 1.75 7.71 8.49
N ARG A 59 0.66 8.43 8.81
CA ARG A 59 0.71 9.68 9.59
C ARG A 59 0.80 9.40 11.08
N GLU A 60 0.16 8.31 11.51
CA GLU A 60 0.10 7.89 12.90
C GLU A 60 0.95 6.65 13.15
N SER A 61 1.19 6.36 14.42
CA SER A 61 1.83 5.12 14.85
C SER A 61 1.01 3.89 14.41
N SER A 62 1.69 2.80 14.04
CA SER A 62 1.05 1.51 13.79
C SER A 62 0.32 0.95 15.02
N ALA A 63 0.58 1.50 16.22
CA ALA A 63 -0.18 1.21 17.43
C ALA A 63 -1.68 1.49 17.30
N VAL A 64 -2.09 2.46 16.46
CA VAL A 64 -3.51 2.70 16.15
C VAL A 64 -4.14 1.47 15.50
N GLY A 65 -3.42 0.83 14.57
CA GLY A 65 -3.87 -0.42 13.95
C GLY A 65 -3.98 -1.57 14.96
N ALA A 66 -3.04 -1.67 15.90
CA ALA A 66 -3.11 -2.66 16.98
C ALA A 66 -4.32 -2.44 17.89
N ALA A 67 -4.56 -1.19 18.30
CA ALA A 67 -5.74 -0.82 19.07
C ALA A 67 -7.05 -1.14 18.31
N ALA A 68 -7.12 -0.82 17.01
CA ALA A 68 -8.26 -1.12 16.16
C ALA A 68 -8.57 -2.63 16.10
N LEU A 69 -7.54 -3.46 15.96
CA LEU A 69 -7.66 -4.91 15.93
C LEU A 69 -8.10 -5.48 17.28
N GLY A 70 -7.57 -4.94 18.39
CA GLY A 70 -7.98 -5.30 19.74
C GLY A 70 -9.45 -4.96 20.01
N ALA A 71 -9.85 -3.74 19.68
CA ALA A 71 -11.22 -3.26 19.73
C ALA A 71 -12.19 -4.14 18.92
N LYS A 72 -11.81 -4.49 17.68
CA LYS A 72 -12.61 -5.41 16.84
C LYS A 72 -12.77 -6.79 17.50
N THR A 73 -11.71 -7.31 18.12
CA THR A 73 -11.76 -8.60 18.84
C THR A 73 -12.68 -8.53 20.06
N ALA A 74 -12.76 -7.37 20.72
CA ALA A 74 -13.64 -7.12 21.86
C ALA A 74 -15.08 -6.70 21.48
N ASP A 75 -15.46 -6.84 20.20
CA ASP A 75 -16.75 -6.41 19.65
C ASP A 75 -17.08 -4.92 19.89
N HIS A 76 -16.03 -4.08 19.96
CA HIS A 76 -16.13 -2.65 20.17
C HIS A 76 -15.31 -1.87 19.13
N PRO A 77 -15.71 -1.87 17.85
CA PRO A 77 -14.93 -1.27 16.77
C PRO A 77 -14.72 0.23 16.96
N LEU A 78 -13.48 0.69 16.81
CA LEU A 78 -13.15 2.12 16.89
C LEU A 78 -13.52 2.86 15.59
N PRO A 79 -14.06 4.08 15.67
CA PRO A 79 -14.40 4.89 14.50
C PRO A 79 -13.16 5.53 13.88
N ILE A 80 -12.42 4.75 13.08
CA ILE A 80 -11.16 5.18 12.46
C ILE A 80 -11.40 5.62 11.02
N ASP A 81 -11.02 6.85 10.69
CA ASP A 81 -10.91 7.32 9.31
C ASP A 81 -9.57 6.87 8.70
N TYR A 82 -9.56 5.67 8.11
CA TYR A 82 -8.38 5.10 7.45
C TYR A 82 -7.86 5.94 6.27
N GLY A 83 -8.71 6.75 5.63
CA GLY A 83 -8.29 7.62 4.53
C GLY A 83 -7.38 8.73 5.02
N SER A 84 -7.68 9.28 6.19
CA SER A 84 -6.90 10.35 6.83
C SER A 84 -5.56 9.90 7.42
N MET A 85 -5.33 8.59 7.59
CA MET A 85 -4.18 8.00 8.30
C MET A 85 -2.93 7.85 7.44
N VAL A 86 -3.01 8.13 6.14
CA VAL A 86 -1.92 7.92 5.19
C VAL A 86 -1.67 9.15 4.33
N ASP A 87 -0.40 9.42 4.06
CA ASP A 87 0.04 10.41 3.09
C ASP A 87 0.67 9.72 1.89
N GLU A 88 0.22 10.05 0.68
CA GLU A 88 0.88 9.63 -0.55
C GLU A 88 2.12 10.48 -0.81
N PHE A 89 3.26 9.83 -1.07
CA PHE A 89 4.51 10.52 -1.41
C PHE A 89 5.05 10.14 -2.80
N PHE A 90 4.48 9.12 -3.45
CA PHE A 90 4.84 8.73 -4.81
C PHE A 90 3.69 8.01 -5.51
N CYS A 91 3.51 8.27 -6.80
CA CYS A 91 2.62 7.52 -7.67
C CYS A 91 3.31 7.24 -9.01
N HIS A 92 2.98 6.09 -9.61
CA HIS A 92 3.54 5.69 -10.90
C HIS A 92 2.55 4.84 -11.69
N GLU A 93 2.52 5.07 -12.99
CA GLU A 93 1.73 4.35 -13.99
C GLU A 93 2.68 3.95 -15.13
N PHE A 94 2.57 2.69 -15.57
CA PHE A 94 3.47 2.05 -16.54
C PHE A 94 3.01 2.21 -18.00
#